data_AF-A0A1X0P471-F1
#
_entry.id   AF-A0A1X0P471-F1
#
_cell.length_a   1.000
_cell.length_b   1.000
_cell.length_c   1.000
_cell.angle_alpha   90.00
_cell.angle_beta   90.00
_cell.angle_gamma   90.00
#
_symmetry.space_group_name_H-M   'P 1'
#
loop_
_entity.id
_entity.type
_entity.pdbx_description
1 polymer ?
#
loop_
_entity_poly.entity_id
_entity_poly.type
_entity_poly.pdbx_seq_one_letter_code
_entity_poly.pdbx_strand_id
1 'polypeptide(L)'
;VPLRELPLDDDSKFLAMEEERKQLMDEDPRKNAQKIRSLEKEMNDRAHELAREKKLADRAFLDQNPEGVPLRELPLDDDSEFVAMEQ
;
A
#
# COMPACT_ATOMS: atom_id res chain seq x y z
N VAL A 1 -5.67 -1.00 -7.71
CA VAL A 1 -4.26 -0.64 -8.00
C VAL A 1 -3.41 -1.91 -8.03
N PRO A 2 -2.89 -2.31 -9.21
CA PRO A 2 -1.90 -3.37 -9.35
C PRO A 2 -0.59 -3.04 -8.62
N LEU A 3 0.09 -4.05 -8.05
CA LEU A 3 1.38 -3.86 -7.34
C LEU A 3 2.46 -3.21 -8.21
N ARG A 4 2.49 -3.54 -9.52
CA ARG A 4 3.45 -2.97 -10.48
C ARG A 4 3.31 -1.45 -10.71
N GLU A 5 2.20 -0.87 -10.27
CA GLU A 5 1.93 0.57 -10.41
C GLU A 5 2.22 1.34 -9.12
N LEU A 6 2.64 0.62 -8.07
CA LEU A 6 3.09 1.20 -6.80
C LEU A 6 4.59 1.49 -6.88
N PRO A 7 5.05 2.62 -6.31
CA PRO A 7 6.46 2.98 -6.30
C PRO A 7 7.21 2.23 -5.17
N LEU A 8 7.09 0.89 -5.12
CA LEU A 8 7.71 0.09 -4.06
C LEU A 8 9.23 0.19 -4.07
N ASP A 9 9.82 0.22 -5.28
CA ASP A 9 11.27 0.31 -5.49
C ASP A 9 11.83 1.70 -5.14
N ASP A 10 10.97 2.72 -5.04
CA ASP A 10 11.34 4.08 -4.65
C ASP A 10 10.96 4.40 -3.19
N ASP A 11 10.18 3.53 -2.53
CA ASP A 11 9.77 3.71 -1.14
C ASP A 11 10.87 3.25 -0.18
N SER A 12 11.59 4.21 0.39
CA SER A 12 12.72 3.94 1.29
C SER A 12 12.34 3.06 2.50
N LYS A 13 11.10 3.17 2.99
CA LYS A 13 10.59 2.33 4.08
C LYS A 13 10.38 0.89 3.62
N PHE A 14 9.77 0.69 2.45
CA PHE A 14 9.59 -0.64 1.85
C PHE A 14 10.94 -1.31 1.56
N LEU A 15 11.89 -0.59 0.96
CA LEU A 15 13.24 -1.09 0.70
C LEU A 15 13.96 -1.54 1.99
N ALA A 16 13.85 -0.75 3.06
CA ALA A 16 14.45 -1.10 4.35
C ALA A 16 13.85 -2.41 4.93
N MET A 17 12.53 -2.60 4.81
CA MET A 17 11.87 -3.84 5.23
C MET A 17 12.27 -5.03 4.35
N GLU A 18 12.47 -4.83 3.05
CA GLU A 18 12.95 -5.88 2.15
C GLU A 18 14.36 -6.34 2.52
N GLU A 19 15.25 -5.39 2.83
CA GLU A 19 16.60 -5.69 3.29
C GLU A 19 16.59 -6.47 4.61
N GLU A 20 15.80 -6.04 5.60
CA GLU A 20 15.65 -6.74 6.87
C GLU A 20 15.09 -8.17 6.67
N ARG A 21 14.07 -8.31 5.80
CA ARG A 21 13.49 -9.61 5.49
C ARG A 21 14.52 -10.55 4.87
N LYS A 22 15.36 -10.03 3.97
CA LYS A 22 16.45 -10.79 3.35
C LYS A 22 17.46 -11.24 4.41
N GLN A 23 17.89 -10.36 5.31
CA GLN A 23 18.81 -10.70 6.41
C GLN A 23 18.23 -11.81 7.30
N LEU A 24 16.96 -11.71 7.70
CA LEU A 24 16.31 -12.73 8.54
C LEU A 24 16.19 -14.10 7.86
N MET A 25 16.00 -14.10 6.53
CA MET A 25 15.99 -15.31 5.70
C MET A 25 17.40 -15.91 5.54
N ASP A 26 18.43 -15.08 5.39
CA ASP A 26 19.80 -15.54 5.25
C ASP A 26 20.36 -16.11 6.57
N GLU A 27 19.92 -15.59 7.71
CA GLU A 27 20.33 -16.07 9.04
C GLU A 27 19.77 -17.46 9.38
N ASP A 28 18.45 -17.57 9.55
CA ASP A 28 17.74 -18.83 9.82
C ASP A 28 16.23 -18.62 9.64
N PRO A 29 15.65 -19.02 8.50
CA PRO A 29 14.22 -18.84 8.23
C PRO A 29 13.31 -19.54 9.23
N ARG A 30 13.76 -20.66 9.82
CA ARG A 30 12.92 -21.45 10.73
C ARG A 30 12.86 -20.79 12.09
N LYS A 31 14.00 -20.33 12.61
CA LYS A 31 14.09 -19.58 13.86
C LYS A 31 13.41 -18.22 13.75
N ASN A 32 13.57 -17.55 12.61
CA ASN A 32 13.05 -16.22 12.35
C ASN A 32 11.62 -16.21 11.76
N ALA A 33 10.97 -17.37 11.58
CA ALA A 33 9.68 -17.50 10.90
C ALA A 33 8.60 -16.52 11.40
N GLN A 34 8.52 -16.30 12.72
CA GLN A 34 7.54 -15.36 13.27
C GLN A 34 7.86 -13.91 12.93
N LYS A 35 9.14 -13.51 13.00
CA LYS A 35 9.58 -12.16 12.65
C LYS A 35 9.39 -11.88 11.17
N ILE A 36 9.76 -12.84 10.32
CA ILE A 36 9.56 -12.78 8.86
C ILE A 36 8.07 -12.56 8.54
N ARG A 37 7.17 -13.35 9.15
CA ARG A 37 5.72 -13.18 8.94
C ARG A 37 5.21 -11.80 9.39
N SER A 38 5.68 -11.32 10.53
CA SER A 38 5.32 -9.97 11.00
C SER A 38 5.80 -8.89 10.03
N LEU A 39 7.05 -8.99 9.58
CA LEU A 39 7.64 -8.05 8.64
C LEU A 39 6.95 -8.09 7.26
N GLU A 40 6.62 -9.27 6.75
CA GLU A 40 5.85 -9.42 5.51
C GLU A 40 4.45 -8.78 5.62
N LYS A 41 3.82 -8.84 6.80
CA LYS A 41 2.57 -8.13 7.06
C LYS A 41 2.79 -6.61 7.02
N GLU A 42 3.85 -6.11 7.64
CA GLU A 42 4.17 -4.66 7.62
C GLU A 42 4.50 -4.16 6.21
N MET A 43 5.22 -4.95 5.41
CA MET A 43 5.46 -4.67 3.99
C MET A 43 4.13 -4.58 3.21
N ASN A 44 3.21 -5.51 3.45
CA ASN A 44 1.90 -5.52 2.82
C ASN A 44 1.05 -4.30 3.23
N ASP A 45 1.07 -3.93 4.52
CA ASP A 45 0.39 -2.74 5.03
C ASP A 45 0.94 -1.46 4.37
N ARG A 46 2.27 -1.35 4.19
CA ARG A 46 2.90 -0.21 3.47
C ARG A 46 2.51 -0.18 1.99
N ALA A 47 2.46 -1.33 1.32
CA ALA A 47 2.00 -1.38 -0.07
C ALA A 47 0.52 -0.93 -0.20
N HIS A 48 -0.34 -1.30 0.75
CA HIS A 48 -1.71 -0.80 0.81
C HIS A 48 -1.80 0.70 1.07
N GLU A 49 -0.94 1.26 1.91
CA GLU A 49 -0.86 2.70 2.12
C GLU A 49 -0.48 3.44 0.84
N LEU A 50 0.58 2.99 0.15
CA LEU A 50 1.00 3.55 -1.14
C LEU A 50 -0.10 3.44 -2.21
N ALA A 51 -0.88 2.35 -2.21
CA ALA A 51 -2.02 2.21 -3.11
C ALA A 51 -3.13 3.23 -2.84
N ARG A 52 -3.42 3.54 -1.57
CA ARG A 52 -4.38 4.59 -1.21
C ARG A 52 -3.86 5.98 -1.58
N GLU A 53 -2.59 6.26 -1.31
CA GLU A 53 -1.94 7.52 -1.69
C GLU A 53 -1.99 7.75 -3.20
N LYS A 54 -1.69 6.71 -3.99
CA LYS A 54 -1.78 6.76 -5.45
C LYS A 54 -3.19 7.08 -5.92
N LYS A 55 -4.21 6.36 -5.42
CA LYS A 55 -5.61 6.66 -5.78
C LYS A 55 -6.02 8.08 -5.41
N LEU A 56 -5.61 8.56 -4.23
CA LEU A 56 -5.91 9.92 -3.82
C LEU A 56 -5.26 10.95 -4.76
N ALA A 57 -4.02 10.69 -5.19
CA ALA A 57 -3.34 11.51 -6.19
C ALA A 57 -4.03 11.45 -7.57
N ASP A 58 -4.46 10.26 -8.00
CA ASP A 58 -5.21 10.08 -9.25
C ASP A 58 -6.56 10.82 -9.21
N ARG A 59 -7.18 10.92 -8.02
CA ARG A 59 -8.41 11.68 -7.74
C ARG A 59 -8.17 13.17 -7.45
N ALA A 60 -6.95 13.70 -7.58
CA ALA A 60 -6.63 15.08 -7.21
C ALA A 60 -7.39 16.13 -8.06
N PHE A 61 -7.92 15.73 -9.21
CA PHE A 61 -8.77 16.60 -10.05
C PHE A 61 -10.21 16.74 -9.54
N LEU A 62 -10.66 15.87 -8.64
CA LEU A 62 -11.97 15.95 -8.00
C LEU A 62 -11.94 16.99 -6.87
N ASP A 63 -13.12 17.50 -6.51
CA ASP A 63 -13.30 18.19 -5.24
C ASP A 63 -12.92 17.21 -4.12
N GLN A 64 -11.99 17.61 -3.24
CA GLN A 64 -11.51 16.77 -2.15
C GLN A 64 -12.50 16.71 -0.98
N ASN A 65 -13.48 17.61 -0.94
CA ASN A 65 -14.47 17.71 0.12
C ASN A 65 -15.89 17.99 -0.42
N PRO A 66 -16.42 17.16 -1.35
CA PRO A 66 -17.73 17.36 -1.94
C PRO A 66 -18.80 17.38 -0.85
N GLU A 67 -19.67 18.39 -0.88
CA GLU A 67 -20.74 18.59 0.12
C GLU A 67 -20.24 18.61 1.58
N GLY A 68 -18.95 18.89 1.81
CA GLY A 68 -18.36 18.90 3.14
C GLY A 68 -17.83 17.55 3.64
N VAL A 69 -17.81 16.50 2.80
CA VAL A 69 -17.33 15.16 3.16
C VAL A 69 -16.00 14.84 2.47
N PRO A 70 -14.91 14.55 3.21
CA PRO A 70 -13.62 14.26 2.59
C PRO A 70 -13.64 12.98 1.75
N LEU A 71 -13.05 13.00 0.53
CA LEU A 71 -12.98 11.81 -0.33
C LEU A 71 -12.31 10.60 0.36
N ARG A 72 -11.35 10.84 1.25
CA ARG A 72 -10.65 9.80 2.02
C ARG A 72 -11.55 9.06 3.03
N GLU A 73 -12.69 9.65 3.40
CA GLU A 73 -13.67 9.08 4.34
C GLU A 73 -14.79 8.33 3.60
N LEU A 74 -14.86 8.48 2.28
CA LEU A 74 -15.81 7.77 1.45
C LEU A 74 -15.25 6.37 1.09
N PRO A 75 -16.08 5.30 1.15
CA PRO A 75 -15.68 3.94 0.78
C PRO A 75 -15.67 3.75 -0.75
N LEU A 76 -15.08 4.70 -1.50
CA LEU A 76 -15.01 4.70 -2.97
C LEU A 76 -14.30 3.46 -3.54
N ASP A 77 -13.46 2.84 -2.71
CA ASP A 77 -12.70 1.65 -3.08
C ASP A 77 -13.54 0.36 -3.04
N ASP A 78 -14.67 0.38 -2.32
CA ASP A 78 -15.63 -0.72 -2.23
C ASP A 78 -16.81 -0.51 -3.20
N ASP A 79 -16.89 0.66 -3.86
CA ASP A 79 -17.88 0.99 -4.86
C ASP A 79 -17.43 0.48 -6.24
N SER A 80 -18.07 -0.61 -6.70
CA SER A 80 -17.72 -1.25 -7.97
C SER A 80 -17.95 -0.35 -9.19
N GLU A 81 -18.93 0.55 -9.16
CA GLU A 81 -19.18 1.47 -10.27
C GLU A 81 -18.09 2.54 -10.31
N PHE A 82 -17.74 3.12 -9.16
CA PHE A 82 -16.66 4.09 -9.06
C PHE A 82 -15.32 3.50 -9.50
N VAL A 83 -14.97 2.30 -9.00
CA VAL A 83 -13.73 1.61 -9.37
C VAL A 83 -13.67 1.29 -10.87
N ALA A 84 -14.80 1.00 -11.52
CA ALA A 84 -14.83 0.76 -12.96
C ALA A 84 -14.52 2.02 -13.79
N MET A 85 -14.71 3.21 -13.23
CA MET A 85 -14.38 4.49 -13.87
C MET A 85 -12.91 4.89 -13.71
N GLU A 86 -12.16 4.28 -12.78
CA GLU A 86 -10.75 4.57 -12.51
C GLU A 86 -9.76 3.80 -13.42
N GLN A 87 -10.23 3.25 -14.55
CA GLN A 87 -9.49 2.32 -15.42
C GLN A 87 -8.74 3.01 -16.56
#